data_AF-A0A6A9SS25-F1
#
_entry.id   AF-A0A6A9SS25-F1
#
_cell.length_a   1.000
_cell.length_b   1.000
_cell.length_c   1.000
_cell.angle_alpha   90.00
_cell.angle_beta   90.00
_cell.angle_gamma   90.00
#
_symmetry.space_group_name_H-M   'P 1'
#
loop_
_entity.id
_entity.type
_entity.pdbx_description
1 polymer ?
#
loop_
_entity_poly.entity_id
_entity_poly.type
_entity_poly.pdbx_seq_one_letter_code
_entity_poly.pdbx_strand_id
1 'polypeptide(L)'
;MEAEFYFIQDGGNRSPSSAQLQLTDVMTRRGYDILHQGQRVWEYMLLNPQPSPRLWWRLKHKVGLANEADKTAEQAIEALKETRHNHPYRIKFRFIPTSWENGDEGYVVEVECIPALRDKLDRLSGDFGDANPKSAVRTCKSELRDIATEVGFSILREPFTRAENHEPALEQHLRKQLQEYKYGSYVTQFADDADEALRYSLIRPAICAYVHGIEWAIICYIAEMENRDLMEEEGYGRGKGFKGLIEEIEETGKVKQTTSEALRQMNTERVWMAHHKEGEVSEIEVRRVKQRFSILLEELFL
;
A
#
# COMPACT_ATOMS: atom_id res chain seq x y z
N MET A 1 0.02 -8.64 4.04
CA MET A 1 1.08 -7.96 4.81
C MET A 1 1.82 -7.02 3.87
N GLU A 2 1.50 -5.72 3.94
CA GLU A 2 1.96 -4.69 2.99
C GLU A 2 3.23 -3.98 3.46
N ALA A 3 4.20 -4.76 3.91
CA ALA A 3 5.50 -4.24 4.30
C ALA A 3 6.35 -4.11 3.03
N GLU A 4 5.95 -3.23 2.12
CA GLU A 4 6.88 -2.68 1.14
C GLU A 4 7.28 -1.31 1.65
N PHE A 5 8.56 -1.16 1.99
CA PHE A 5 9.06 0.06 2.60
C PHE A 5 9.71 0.96 1.58
N TYR A 6 9.33 2.23 1.60
CA TYR A 6 9.90 3.21 0.71
C TYR A 6 10.47 4.41 1.46
N PHE A 7 11.53 4.98 0.89
CA PHE A 7 12.05 6.29 1.23
C PHE A 7 12.61 6.94 -0.04
N ILE A 8 12.76 8.26 0.01
CA ILE A 8 13.42 9.10 -1.01
C ILE A 8 14.67 9.68 -0.33
N GLN A 9 15.80 9.76 -1.03
CA GLN A 9 17.07 10.28 -0.50
C GLN A 9 17.77 11.25 -1.44
N ASP A 10 18.55 12.17 -0.88
CA ASP A 10 19.46 13.06 -1.61
C ASP A 10 20.87 12.44 -1.68
N GLY A 11 21.39 12.33 -2.90
CA GLY A 11 22.70 11.77 -3.23
C GLY A 11 23.81 12.82 -3.42
N GLY A 12 23.71 13.99 -2.78
CA GLY A 12 24.63 15.12 -2.97
C GLY A 12 26.12 14.77 -3.14
N ASN A 13 26.80 15.51 -4.03
CA ASN A 13 28.24 15.59 -4.33
C ASN A 13 29.09 14.30 -4.42
N ARG A 14 28.50 13.11 -4.37
CA ARG A 14 29.22 11.84 -4.58
C ARG A 14 28.96 11.35 -5.99
N SER A 15 30.02 10.93 -6.69
CA SER A 15 29.84 10.33 -8.02
C SER A 15 28.95 9.08 -7.90
N PRO A 16 28.02 8.83 -8.84
CA PRO A 16 27.13 7.67 -8.80
C PRO A 16 27.85 6.33 -8.56
N SER A 17 29.03 6.19 -9.14
CA SER A 17 29.90 5.03 -8.97
C SER A 17 30.32 4.82 -7.51
N SER A 18 30.58 5.88 -6.74
CA SER A 18 31.02 5.78 -5.35
C SER A 18 29.89 5.35 -4.40
N ALA A 19 28.68 5.90 -4.57
CA ALA A 19 27.51 5.53 -3.78
C ALA A 19 27.07 4.08 -4.05
N GLN A 20 27.10 3.67 -5.31
CA GLN A 20 26.83 2.30 -5.74
C GLN A 20 27.85 1.30 -5.19
N LEU A 21 29.15 1.63 -5.21
CA LEU A 21 30.19 0.79 -4.61
C LEU A 21 30.02 0.65 -3.09
N GLN A 22 29.72 1.76 -2.40
CA GLN A 22 29.48 1.74 -0.96
C GLN A 22 28.21 0.97 -0.59
N LEU A 23 27.16 1.08 -1.40
CA LEU A 23 25.95 0.27 -1.25
C LEU A 23 26.27 -1.22 -1.38
N THR A 24 27.01 -1.64 -2.41
CA THR A 24 27.41 -3.05 -2.55
C THR A 24 28.18 -3.54 -1.32
N ASP A 25 29.17 -2.78 -0.84
CA ASP A 25 29.93 -3.17 0.35
C ASP A 25 29.05 -3.34 1.59
N VAL A 26 28.17 -2.36 1.86
CA VAL A 26 27.23 -2.41 3.00
C VAL A 26 26.31 -3.63 2.89
N MET A 27 25.75 -3.86 1.70
CA MET A 27 24.82 -4.98 1.47
C MET A 27 25.51 -6.34 1.63
N THR A 28 26.70 -6.52 1.07
CA THR A 28 27.47 -7.76 1.21
C THR A 28 27.87 -8.01 2.67
N ARG A 29 28.32 -6.97 3.41
CA ARG A 29 28.63 -7.09 4.85
C ARG A 29 27.42 -7.50 5.68
N ARG A 30 26.22 -7.11 5.24
CA ARG A 30 24.93 -7.45 5.86
C ARG A 30 24.36 -8.81 5.42
N GLY A 31 25.08 -9.56 4.57
CA GLY A 31 24.67 -10.90 4.12
C GLY A 31 23.67 -10.90 2.97
N TYR A 32 23.56 -9.78 2.24
CA TYR A 32 22.77 -9.72 1.02
C TYR A 32 23.63 -10.00 -0.20
N ASP A 33 23.10 -10.84 -1.09
CA ASP A 33 23.65 -11.09 -2.40
C ASP A 33 22.85 -10.36 -3.48
N ILE A 34 23.53 -10.05 -4.58
CA ILE A 34 22.95 -9.35 -5.72
C ILE A 34 22.04 -10.30 -6.49
N LEU A 35 20.74 -10.01 -6.51
CA LEU A 35 19.75 -10.70 -7.34
C LEU A 35 19.70 -10.09 -8.75
N HIS A 36 19.80 -8.76 -8.84
CA HIS A 36 19.81 -8.04 -10.11
C HIS A 36 20.64 -6.76 -10.00
N GLN A 37 21.46 -6.46 -11.00
CA GLN A 37 22.26 -5.25 -11.05
C GLN A 37 22.20 -4.62 -12.44
N GLY A 38 21.21 -3.75 -12.65
CA GLY A 38 21.09 -2.92 -13.85
C GLY A 38 21.78 -1.57 -13.69
N GLN A 39 21.71 -0.70 -14.70
CA GLN A 39 22.27 0.66 -14.60
C GLN A 39 21.59 1.53 -13.54
N ARG A 40 20.28 1.33 -13.31
CA ARG A 40 19.45 2.18 -12.43
C ARG A 40 18.66 1.40 -11.39
N VAL A 41 18.68 0.07 -11.43
CA VAL A 41 17.87 -0.77 -10.55
C VAL A 41 18.73 -1.90 -10.03
N TRP A 42 18.91 -1.92 -8.71
CA TRP A 42 19.72 -2.90 -8.02
C TRP A 42 18.84 -3.62 -7.02
N GLU A 43 18.84 -4.94 -7.04
CA GLU A 43 18.03 -5.77 -6.18
C GLU A 43 18.91 -6.76 -5.44
N TYR A 44 18.69 -6.83 -4.13
CA TYR A 44 19.43 -7.63 -3.19
C TYR A 44 18.51 -8.61 -2.50
N MET A 45 18.99 -9.82 -2.27
CA MET A 45 18.28 -10.88 -1.53
C MET A 45 19.17 -11.39 -0.41
N LEU A 46 18.60 -11.54 0.78
CA LEU A 46 19.30 -12.11 1.91
C LEU A 46 19.54 -13.60 1.65
N LEU A 47 20.81 -14.00 1.63
CA LEU A 47 21.18 -15.41 1.59
C LEU A 47 21.78 -15.79 2.95
N ASN A 48 21.10 -16.70 3.66
CA ASN A 48 21.71 -17.34 4.82
C ASN A 48 22.94 -18.13 4.36
N PRO A 49 24.01 -18.21 5.18
CA PRO A 49 25.19 -19.00 4.86
C PRO A 49 24.83 -20.48 4.70
N GLN A 50 24.66 -20.88 3.44
CA GLN A 50 24.59 -22.23 2.87
C GLN A 50 24.08 -23.36 3.81
N PRO A 51 22.78 -23.70 3.81
CA PRO A 51 22.39 -25.06 4.16
C PRO A 51 22.98 -26.01 3.11
N SER A 52 23.67 -27.07 3.56
CA SER A 52 24.27 -28.06 2.67
C SER A 52 23.20 -28.62 1.71
N PRO A 53 23.49 -28.77 0.40
CA PRO A 53 22.48 -29.22 -0.56
C PRO A 53 21.93 -30.60 -0.19
N ARG A 54 20.60 -30.70 -0.14
CA ARG A 54 19.85 -31.92 0.25
C ARG A 54 20.21 -33.12 -0.63
N LEU A 55 19.97 -34.31 -0.07
CA LEU A 55 20.10 -35.61 -0.76
C LEU A 55 19.45 -35.64 -2.15
N TRP A 56 18.28 -34.99 -2.31
CA TRP A 56 17.55 -34.94 -3.58
C TRP A 56 18.30 -34.19 -4.69
N TRP A 57 18.98 -33.08 -4.38
CA TRP A 57 19.82 -32.38 -5.36
C TRP A 57 21.05 -33.21 -5.72
N ARG A 58 21.69 -33.85 -4.72
CA ARG A 58 22.81 -34.78 -4.96
C ARG A 58 22.40 -35.97 -5.83
N LEU A 59 21.15 -36.43 -5.70
CA LEU A 59 20.54 -37.46 -6.54
C LEU A 59 20.28 -36.95 -7.97
N LYS A 60 19.64 -35.79 -8.15
CA LYS A 60 19.43 -35.17 -9.49
C LYS A 60 20.76 -34.94 -10.22
N HIS A 61 21.78 -34.47 -9.51
CA HIS A 61 23.12 -34.26 -10.05
C HIS A 61 23.79 -35.58 -10.48
N LYS A 62 23.63 -36.66 -9.70
CA LYS A 62 24.14 -38.00 -10.06
C LYS A 62 23.46 -38.60 -11.30
N VAL A 63 22.21 -38.20 -11.59
CA VAL A 63 21.43 -38.72 -12.72
C VAL A 63 21.49 -37.78 -13.94
N GLY A 64 22.28 -36.70 -13.89
CA GLY A 64 22.44 -35.76 -15.01
C GLY A 64 21.21 -34.89 -15.27
N LEU A 65 20.29 -34.79 -14.30
CA LEU A 65 19.04 -34.02 -14.37
C LEU A 65 19.10 -32.70 -13.58
N ALA A 66 20.27 -32.35 -13.04
CA ALA A 66 20.44 -31.12 -12.28
C ALA A 66 20.68 -29.93 -13.21
N ASN A 67 19.80 -28.92 -13.11
CA ASN A 67 20.04 -27.58 -13.63
C ASN A 67 20.59 -26.69 -12.51
N GLU A 68 21.52 -25.79 -12.81
CA GLU A 68 22.00 -24.81 -11.83
C GLU A 68 20.89 -23.85 -11.37
N ALA A 69 19.95 -23.51 -12.26
CA ALA A 69 18.80 -22.68 -11.91
C ALA A 69 17.91 -23.34 -10.82
N ASP A 70 17.72 -24.66 -10.90
CA ASP A 70 16.94 -25.43 -9.92
C ASP A 70 17.67 -25.50 -8.56
N LYS A 71 19.00 -25.55 -8.57
CA LYS A 71 19.82 -25.50 -7.35
C LYS A 71 19.60 -24.18 -6.60
N THR A 72 19.69 -23.07 -7.32
CA THR A 72 19.55 -21.72 -6.77
C THR A 72 18.15 -21.47 -6.24
N ALA A 73 17.13 -21.97 -6.95
CA ALA A 73 15.74 -21.88 -6.50
C ALA A 73 15.48 -22.72 -5.23
N GLU A 74 15.94 -23.97 -5.17
CA GLU A 74 15.80 -24.81 -3.96
C GLU A 74 16.55 -24.21 -2.76
N GLN A 75 17.75 -23.63 -2.98
CA GLN A 75 18.52 -22.95 -1.94
C GLN A 75 17.84 -21.67 -1.43
N ALA A 76 17.29 -20.85 -2.32
CA ALA A 76 16.56 -19.64 -1.94
C ALA A 76 15.30 -19.97 -1.12
N ILE A 77 14.59 -21.05 -1.45
CA ILE A 77 13.43 -21.52 -0.68
C ILE A 77 13.84 -21.96 0.74
N GLU A 78 14.99 -22.65 0.88
CA GLU A 78 15.46 -23.10 2.19
C GLU A 78 15.97 -21.93 3.05
N ALA A 79 16.73 -21.00 2.46
CA ALA A 79 17.14 -19.76 3.12
C ALA A 79 15.92 -18.96 3.59
N LEU A 80 14.88 -18.86 2.75
CA LEU A 80 13.64 -18.20 3.11
C LEU A 80 12.99 -18.86 4.33
N LYS A 81 12.90 -20.20 4.41
CA LYS A 81 12.35 -20.90 5.58
C LYS A 81 13.05 -20.56 6.89
N GLU A 82 14.39 -20.56 6.87
CA GLU A 82 15.23 -20.30 8.05
C GLU A 82 15.27 -18.82 8.44
N THR A 83 14.99 -17.91 7.50
CA THR A 83 15.00 -16.46 7.77
C THR A 83 13.87 -16.08 8.73
N ARG A 84 14.17 -15.23 9.73
CA ARG A 84 13.15 -14.74 10.67
C ARG A 84 12.06 -13.98 9.92
N HIS A 85 10.80 -14.22 10.28
CA HIS A 85 9.62 -13.61 9.66
C HIS A 85 9.70 -12.08 9.52
N ASN A 86 10.29 -11.42 10.52
CA ASN A 86 10.36 -9.97 10.61
C ASN A 86 11.57 -9.34 9.90
N HIS A 87 12.49 -10.13 9.35
CA HIS A 87 13.72 -9.59 8.79
C HIS A 87 13.54 -9.20 7.31
N PRO A 88 14.12 -8.08 6.85
CA PRO A 88 14.12 -7.69 5.44
C PRO A 88 14.81 -8.75 4.58
N TYR A 89 14.06 -9.33 3.65
CA TYR A 89 14.52 -10.46 2.83
C TYR A 89 14.95 -10.02 1.44
N ARG A 90 14.22 -9.09 0.83
CA ARG A 90 14.59 -8.47 -0.45
C ARG A 90 14.58 -6.97 -0.31
N ILE A 91 15.61 -6.32 -0.84
CA ILE A 91 15.69 -4.86 -0.88
C ILE A 91 16.06 -4.43 -2.29
N LYS A 92 15.27 -3.54 -2.88
CA LYS A 92 15.43 -3.02 -4.21
C LYS A 92 15.68 -1.52 -4.15
N PHE A 93 16.71 -1.06 -4.84
CA PHE A 93 17.10 0.34 -4.96
C PHE A 93 16.88 0.77 -6.41
N ARG A 94 16.14 1.86 -6.62
CA ARG A 94 15.94 2.51 -7.92
C ARG A 94 16.58 3.89 -7.88
N PHE A 95 17.55 4.13 -8.76
CA PHE A 95 18.28 5.38 -8.87
C PHE A 95 17.64 6.25 -9.96
N ILE A 96 17.06 7.38 -9.55
CA ILE A 96 16.38 8.35 -10.41
C ILE A 96 17.29 9.57 -10.57
N PRO A 97 17.86 9.82 -11.76
CA PRO A 97 18.65 11.03 -12.00
C PRO A 97 17.81 12.28 -11.71
N THR A 98 18.36 13.23 -10.97
CA THR A 98 17.66 14.45 -10.57
C THR A 98 18.61 15.63 -10.68
N SER A 99 18.10 16.74 -11.18
CA SER A 99 18.77 18.05 -11.20
C SER A 99 18.03 18.97 -10.24
N TRP A 100 18.75 19.64 -9.34
CA TRP A 100 18.17 20.55 -8.37
C TRP A 100 18.20 22.00 -8.88
N GLU A 101 17.35 22.86 -8.31
CA GLU A 101 17.21 24.27 -8.71
C GLU A 101 18.51 25.08 -8.55
N ASN A 102 19.40 24.65 -7.65
CA ASN A 102 20.72 25.24 -7.43
C ASN A 102 21.75 24.85 -8.50
N GLY A 103 21.39 24.00 -9.48
CA GLY A 103 22.27 23.54 -10.55
C GLY A 103 23.07 22.27 -10.23
N ASP A 104 22.85 21.67 -9.06
CA ASP A 104 23.48 20.39 -8.71
C ASP A 104 22.84 19.23 -9.51
N GLU A 105 23.61 18.18 -9.76
CA GLU A 105 23.18 16.94 -10.42
C GLU A 105 23.52 15.70 -9.56
N GLY A 106 22.70 14.66 -9.65
CA GLY A 106 22.74 13.54 -8.73
C GLY A 106 21.52 12.63 -8.86
N TYR A 107 21.15 11.94 -7.77
CA TYR A 107 20.05 10.98 -7.76
C TYR A 107 19.13 11.12 -6.56
N VAL A 108 17.84 10.91 -6.83
CA VAL A 108 16.89 10.41 -5.85
C VAL A 108 16.94 8.89 -5.87
N VAL A 109 17.11 8.27 -4.70
CA VAL A 109 17.05 6.80 -4.57
C VAL A 109 15.72 6.41 -3.95
N GLU A 110 14.90 5.68 -4.69
CA GLU A 110 13.73 4.99 -4.15
C GLU A 110 14.12 3.60 -3.69
N VAL A 111 13.79 3.26 -2.46
CA VAL A 111 14.05 1.93 -1.91
C VAL A 111 12.73 1.19 -1.73
N GLU A 112 12.73 -0.12 -1.95
CA GLU A 112 11.59 -1.01 -1.74
C GLU A 112 12.11 -2.23 -0.99
N CYS A 113 11.66 -2.43 0.24
CA CYS A 113 12.05 -3.58 1.05
C CYS A 113 10.86 -4.51 1.28
N ILE A 114 11.07 -5.82 1.15
CA ILE A 114 10.09 -6.89 1.38
C ILE A 114 10.60 -7.80 2.50
N PRO A 115 9.87 -7.97 3.62
CA PRO A 115 10.26 -8.88 4.69
C PRO A 115 10.02 -10.35 4.33
N ALA A 116 10.78 -11.24 4.96
CA ALA A 116 10.73 -12.68 4.71
C ALA A 116 9.32 -13.26 4.88
N LEU A 117 8.54 -12.80 5.86
CA LEU A 117 7.17 -13.27 6.08
C LEU A 117 6.28 -13.11 4.84
N ARG A 118 6.50 -12.10 3.99
CA ARG A 118 5.69 -11.87 2.80
C ARG A 118 6.00 -12.93 1.74
N ASP A 119 7.27 -13.09 1.41
CA ASP A 119 7.70 -14.12 0.46
C ASP A 119 7.40 -15.53 0.98
N LYS A 120 7.42 -15.77 2.30
CA LYS A 120 6.99 -17.04 2.91
C LYS A 120 5.51 -17.32 2.66
N LEU A 121 4.63 -16.35 2.86
CA LEU A 121 3.19 -16.50 2.59
C LEU A 121 2.93 -16.79 1.10
N ASP A 122 3.67 -16.15 0.21
CA ASP A 122 3.49 -16.32 -1.24
C ASP A 122 4.06 -17.64 -1.78
N ARG A 123 5.14 -18.16 -1.18
CA ARG A 123 5.93 -19.27 -1.73
C ARG A 123 5.92 -20.55 -0.90
N LEU A 124 5.50 -20.52 0.36
CA LEU A 124 5.49 -21.68 1.25
C LEU A 124 4.08 -21.98 1.71
N SER A 125 3.71 -23.26 1.69
CA SER A 125 2.55 -23.75 2.42
C SER A 125 2.92 -23.94 3.90
N GLY A 126 2.28 -23.18 4.78
CA GLY A 126 2.50 -23.25 6.22
C GLY A 126 1.54 -22.36 6.99
N ASP A 127 1.32 -22.70 8.27
CA ASP A 127 0.64 -21.81 9.21
C ASP A 127 1.66 -20.81 9.75
N PHE A 128 1.39 -19.53 9.55
CA PHE A 128 2.22 -18.41 10.00
C PHE A 128 1.43 -17.47 10.93
N GLY A 129 0.36 -17.97 11.56
CA GLY A 129 -0.53 -17.18 12.42
C GLY A 129 0.14 -16.59 13.67
N ASP A 130 1.31 -17.10 14.07
CA ASP A 130 2.14 -16.57 15.15
C ASP A 130 3.04 -15.39 14.72
N ALA A 131 3.12 -15.11 13.42
CA ALA A 131 3.96 -14.05 12.91
C ALA A 131 3.38 -12.67 13.28
N ASN A 132 4.25 -11.77 13.75
CA ASN A 132 3.87 -10.42 14.17
C ASN A 132 4.24 -9.38 13.08
N PRO A 133 3.28 -8.88 12.28
CA PRO A 133 3.55 -7.92 11.21
C PRO A 133 4.13 -6.60 11.73
N LYS A 134 3.74 -6.14 12.93
CA LYS A 134 4.27 -4.89 13.53
C LYS A 134 5.77 -5.00 13.82
N SER A 135 6.22 -6.19 14.23
CA SER A 135 7.65 -6.46 14.42
C SER A 135 8.43 -6.41 13.11
N ALA A 136 7.85 -6.96 12.03
CA ALA A 136 8.43 -6.88 10.68
C ALA A 136 8.57 -5.43 10.22
N VAL A 137 7.52 -4.61 10.41
CA VAL A 137 7.52 -3.18 10.11
C VAL A 137 8.63 -2.44 10.85
N ARG A 138 8.70 -2.59 12.18
CA ARG A 138 9.73 -1.91 12.98
C ARG A 138 11.14 -2.32 12.58
N THR A 139 11.37 -3.62 12.35
CA THR A 139 12.69 -4.16 12.02
C THR A 139 13.16 -3.65 10.66
N CYS A 140 12.31 -3.72 9.62
CA CYS A 140 12.69 -3.26 8.29
C CYS A 140 12.90 -1.74 8.24
N LYS A 141 12.07 -0.94 8.91
CA LYS A 141 12.28 0.52 9.00
C LYS A 141 13.61 0.86 9.66
N SER A 142 13.98 0.14 10.73
CA SER A 142 15.28 0.33 11.38
C SER A 142 16.42 -0.03 10.44
N GLU A 143 16.36 -1.21 9.82
CA GLU A 143 17.40 -1.69 8.91
C GLU A 143 17.63 -0.73 7.75
N LEU A 144 16.55 -0.21 7.14
CA LEU A 144 16.66 0.76 6.05
C LEU A 144 17.31 2.07 6.48
N ARG A 145 17.06 2.56 7.71
CA ARG A 145 17.76 3.72 8.26
C ARG A 145 19.24 3.44 8.48
N ASP A 146 19.56 2.24 8.98
CA ASP A 146 20.94 1.87 9.26
C ASP A 146 21.74 1.73 7.96
N ILE A 147 21.15 1.09 6.93
CA ILE A 147 21.75 1.01 5.58
C ILE A 147 21.94 2.42 5.00
N ALA A 148 20.92 3.27 5.06
CA ALA A 148 21.01 4.66 4.60
C ALA A 148 22.17 5.41 5.25
N THR A 149 22.28 5.30 6.58
CA THR A 149 23.30 5.97 7.37
C THR A 149 24.70 5.45 7.02
N GLU A 150 24.88 4.13 6.89
CA GLU A 150 26.18 3.53 6.55
C GLU A 150 26.63 3.84 5.12
N VAL A 151 25.71 3.91 4.17
CA VAL A 151 26.03 4.32 2.79
C VAL A 151 26.31 5.82 2.70
N GLY A 152 25.81 6.60 3.68
CA GLY A 152 25.96 8.05 3.73
C GLY A 152 24.90 8.79 2.94
N PHE A 153 23.71 8.21 2.83
CA PHE A 153 22.56 8.85 2.19
C PHE A 153 21.78 9.75 3.16
N SER A 154 21.27 10.88 2.66
CA SER A 154 20.40 11.79 3.41
C SER A 154 18.94 11.45 3.18
N ILE A 155 18.21 11.08 4.24
CA ILE A 155 16.79 10.69 4.18
C ILE A 155 15.90 11.91 3.91
N LEU A 156 15.30 12.00 2.71
CA LEU A 156 14.29 12.99 2.36
C LEU A 156 12.91 12.62 2.91
N ARG A 157 12.62 11.32 3.03
CA ARG A 157 11.36 10.81 3.61
C ARG A 157 11.61 9.58 4.48
N GLU A 158 11.13 9.59 5.71
CA GLU A 158 11.28 8.46 6.65
C GLU A 158 10.69 7.15 6.10
N PRO A 159 11.30 5.97 6.35
CA PRO A 159 10.78 4.69 5.88
C PRO A 159 9.33 4.45 6.31
N PHE A 160 8.46 4.22 5.33
CA PHE A 160 7.02 4.01 5.51
C PHE A 160 6.56 2.73 4.81
N THR A 161 5.49 2.10 5.27
CA THR A 161 4.82 1.01 4.54
C THR A 161 3.89 1.58 3.47
N ARG A 162 3.60 0.84 2.39
CA ARG A 162 2.56 1.25 1.41
C ARG A 162 1.25 1.67 2.07
N ALA A 163 0.81 0.90 3.07
CA ALA A 163 -0.34 1.21 3.89
C ALA A 163 -0.25 2.60 4.55
N GLU A 164 0.90 2.98 5.12
CA GLU A 164 1.13 4.30 5.74
C GLU A 164 1.19 5.44 4.71
N ASN A 165 1.50 5.14 3.45
CA ASN A 165 1.46 6.09 2.34
C ASN A 165 0.16 6.00 1.52
N HIS A 166 -0.91 5.49 2.11
CA HIS A 166 -2.24 5.75 1.57
C HIS A 166 -2.44 7.27 1.52
N GLU A 167 -2.48 7.81 0.30
CA GLU A 167 -2.94 9.17 0.05
C GLU A 167 -4.32 9.32 0.70
N PRO A 168 -4.56 10.35 1.53
CA PRO A 168 -5.87 10.57 2.11
C PRO A 168 -6.93 10.63 1.02
N ALA A 169 -8.12 10.07 1.25
CA ALA A 169 -9.21 10.17 0.29
C ALA A 169 -9.71 11.62 0.10
N LEU A 170 -9.44 12.48 1.08
CA LEU A 170 -9.81 13.90 1.09
C LEU A 170 -8.57 14.79 1.03
N GLU A 171 -8.54 15.65 0.01
CA GLU A 171 -7.60 16.76 -0.04
C GLU A 171 -7.85 17.79 1.07
N GLN A 172 -6.79 18.50 1.47
CA GLN A 172 -6.86 19.44 2.60
C GLN A 172 -7.78 20.64 2.33
N HIS A 173 -7.88 21.09 1.08
CA HIS A 173 -8.75 22.21 0.71
C HIS A 173 -10.23 21.82 0.87
N LEU A 174 -10.61 20.65 0.33
CA LEU A 174 -11.95 20.09 0.43
C LEU A 174 -12.33 19.80 1.88
N ARG A 175 -11.38 19.32 2.69
CA ARG A 175 -11.61 19.14 4.14
C ARG A 175 -11.99 20.43 4.84
N LYS A 176 -11.33 21.54 4.53
CA LYS A 176 -11.67 22.86 5.11
C LYS A 176 -13.07 23.29 4.70
N GLN A 177 -13.43 23.10 3.43
CA GLN A 177 -14.76 23.41 2.92
C GLN A 177 -15.85 22.57 3.61
N LEU A 178 -15.65 21.25 3.74
CA LEU A 178 -16.60 20.36 4.42
C LEU A 178 -16.80 20.73 5.90
N GLN A 179 -15.78 21.29 6.57
CA GLN A 179 -15.93 21.74 7.97
C GLN A 179 -16.89 22.92 8.14
N GLU A 180 -17.22 23.63 7.07
CA GLU A 180 -18.19 24.73 7.08
C GLU A 180 -19.64 24.25 6.94
N TYR A 181 -19.85 22.98 6.56
CA TYR A 181 -21.16 22.40 6.27
C TYR A 181 -21.72 21.60 7.45
N LYS A 182 -23.05 21.64 7.64
CA LYS A 182 -23.79 21.04 8.76
C LYS A 182 -23.43 19.57 9.00
N TYR A 183 -23.26 18.80 7.93
CA TYR A 183 -22.93 17.37 7.99
C TYR A 183 -21.53 17.01 7.48
N GLY A 184 -20.71 17.99 7.08
CA GLY A 184 -19.42 17.71 6.47
C GLY A 184 -18.40 17.08 7.43
N SER A 185 -18.56 17.26 8.74
CA SER A 185 -17.74 16.54 9.74
C SER A 185 -17.89 15.02 9.62
N TYR A 186 -19.08 14.50 9.33
CA TYR A 186 -19.30 13.07 9.15
C TYR A 186 -18.59 12.54 7.89
N VAL A 187 -18.61 13.31 6.80
CA VAL A 187 -17.87 12.98 5.57
C VAL A 187 -16.38 12.85 5.88
N THR A 188 -15.82 13.82 6.60
CA THR A 188 -14.39 13.79 6.97
C THR A 188 -14.05 12.64 7.91
N GLN A 189 -14.91 12.34 8.88
CA GLN A 189 -14.70 11.25 9.83
C GLN A 189 -14.70 9.88 9.12
N PHE A 190 -15.68 9.62 8.25
CA PHE A 190 -15.74 8.33 7.55
C PHE A 190 -14.62 8.15 6.53
N ALA A 191 -14.13 9.23 5.93
CA ALA A 191 -12.92 9.19 5.10
C ALA A 191 -11.69 8.79 5.93
N ASP A 192 -11.53 9.39 7.12
CA ASP A 192 -10.42 9.08 8.05
C ASP A 192 -10.50 7.64 8.56
N ASP A 193 -11.68 7.19 8.96
CA ASP A 193 -11.90 5.81 9.41
C ASP A 193 -11.60 4.80 8.29
N ALA A 194 -11.93 5.12 7.04
CA ALA A 194 -11.64 4.28 5.89
C ALA A 194 -10.14 4.21 5.57
N ASP A 195 -9.47 5.36 5.55
CA ASP A 195 -8.02 5.45 5.33
C ASP A 195 -7.24 4.73 6.45
N GLU A 196 -7.69 4.84 7.70
CA GLU A 196 -7.09 4.15 8.85
C GLU A 196 -7.36 2.64 8.80
N ALA A 197 -8.57 2.21 8.42
CA ALA A 197 -8.86 0.80 8.20
C ALA A 197 -7.99 0.21 7.08
N LEU A 198 -7.79 0.94 5.99
CA LEU A 198 -6.86 0.58 4.91
C LEU A 198 -5.42 0.47 5.41
N ARG A 199 -4.96 1.40 6.26
CA ARG A 199 -3.63 1.35 6.88
C ARG A 199 -3.38 0.06 7.67
N TYR A 200 -4.42 -0.57 8.21
CA TYR A 200 -4.34 -1.85 8.91
C TYR A 200 -4.75 -3.06 8.06
N SER A 201 -4.89 -2.91 6.74
CA SER A 201 -5.39 -3.93 5.81
C SER A 201 -6.77 -4.50 6.22
N LEU A 202 -7.59 -3.70 6.90
CA LEU A 202 -8.95 -4.05 7.30
C LEU A 202 -9.91 -3.71 6.15
N ILE A 203 -9.89 -4.55 5.11
CA ILE A 203 -10.61 -4.35 3.84
C ILE A 203 -12.12 -4.12 4.04
N ARG A 204 -12.79 -4.99 4.81
CA ARG A 204 -14.24 -4.89 5.04
C ARG A 204 -14.60 -3.59 5.79
N PRO A 205 -13.95 -3.27 6.92
CA PRO A 205 -14.13 -1.97 7.57
C PRO A 205 -13.87 -0.76 6.67
N ALA A 206 -12.81 -0.80 5.85
CA ALA A 206 -12.50 0.30 4.93
C ALA A 206 -13.61 0.55 3.90
N ILE A 207 -14.14 -0.52 3.28
CA ILE A 207 -15.25 -0.39 2.34
C ILE A 207 -16.50 0.15 3.03
N CYS A 208 -16.86 -0.37 4.21
CA CYS A 208 -18.01 0.13 4.96
C CYS A 208 -17.85 1.63 5.28
N ALA A 209 -16.66 2.04 5.72
CA ALA A 209 -16.38 3.42 6.05
C ALA A 209 -16.47 4.33 4.80
N TYR A 210 -15.90 3.95 3.65
CA TYR A 210 -16.08 4.74 2.42
C TYR A 210 -17.53 4.80 1.93
N VAL A 211 -18.28 3.71 2.04
CA VAL A 211 -19.71 3.71 1.68
C VAL A 211 -20.49 4.70 2.56
N HIS A 212 -20.22 4.73 3.86
CA HIS A 212 -20.82 5.73 4.74
C HIS A 212 -20.33 7.14 4.44
N GLY A 213 -19.06 7.31 4.06
CA GLY A 213 -18.53 8.59 3.57
C GLY A 213 -19.30 9.10 2.35
N ILE A 214 -19.64 8.22 1.41
CA ILE A 214 -20.46 8.53 0.23
C ILE A 214 -21.89 8.92 0.65
N GLU A 215 -22.53 8.15 1.54
CA GLU A 215 -23.87 8.47 2.06
C GLU A 215 -23.91 9.87 2.66
N TRP A 216 -22.95 10.17 3.53
CA TRP A 216 -22.85 11.49 4.17
C TRP A 216 -22.46 12.60 3.22
N ALA A 217 -21.68 12.33 2.16
CA ALA A 217 -21.36 13.33 1.16
C ALA A 217 -22.62 13.78 0.41
N ILE A 218 -23.49 12.83 0.04
CA ILE A 218 -24.78 13.12 -0.59
C ILE A 218 -25.69 13.89 0.37
N ILE A 219 -25.85 13.43 1.62
CA ILE A 219 -26.67 14.10 2.63
C ILE A 219 -26.17 15.53 2.88
N CYS A 220 -24.85 15.71 3.00
CA CYS A 220 -24.22 17.01 3.19
C CYS A 220 -24.49 17.93 1.99
N TYR A 221 -24.33 17.44 0.76
CA TYR A 221 -24.61 18.25 -0.43
C TYR A 221 -26.08 18.69 -0.47
N ILE A 222 -27.03 17.79 -0.24
CA ILE A 222 -28.47 18.11 -0.31
C ILE A 222 -28.86 19.10 0.79
N ALA A 223 -28.31 18.96 1.99
CA ALA A 223 -28.56 19.89 3.08
C ALA A 223 -28.06 21.32 2.76
N GLU A 224 -26.88 21.44 2.17
CA GLU A 224 -26.24 22.74 1.97
C GLU A 224 -26.60 23.42 0.64
N MET A 225 -26.67 22.64 -0.44
CA MET A 225 -26.83 23.16 -1.79
C MET A 225 -28.30 23.13 -2.26
N GLU A 226 -29.07 22.14 -1.81
CA GLU A 226 -30.51 22.02 -2.13
C GLU A 226 -31.41 22.51 -0.99
N ASN A 227 -30.82 22.91 0.15
CA ASN A 227 -31.51 23.40 1.35
C ASN A 227 -32.62 22.43 1.84
N ARG A 228 -32.35 21.13 1.73
CA ARG A 228 -33.23 20.05 2.17
C ARG A 228 -32.51 19.16 3.17
N ASP A 229 -33.05 19.05 4.37
CA ASP A 229 -32.44 18.22 5.40
C ASP A 229 -33.10 16.83 5.44
N LEU A 230 -32.52 15.89 4.70
CA LEU A 230 -32.99 14.51 4.65
C LEU A 230 -33.01 13.83 6.04
N MET A 231 -32.13 14.23 6.96
CA MET A 231 -32.08 13.66 8.30
C MET A 231 -33.23 14.15 9.18
N GLU A 232 -33.64 15.41 9.00
CA GLU A 232 -34.80 15.98 9.68
C GLU A 232 -36.12 15.53 9.03
N GLU A 233 -36.17 15.41 7.70
CA GLU A 233 -37.36 14.98 6.93
C GLU A 233 -37.79 13.54 7.29
N GLU A 234 -36.85 12.63 7.51
CA GLU A 234 -37.15 11.20 7.68
C GLU A 234 -37.17 10.74 9.15
N GLY A 235 -36.54 11.51 10.05
CA GLY A 235 -36.40 11.18 11.46
C GLY A 235 -35.33 10.12 11.74
N TYR A 236 -34.76 10.17 12.96
CA TYR A 236 -33.62 9.35 13.37
C TYR A 236 -33.91 7.84 13.18
N GLY A 237 -33.19 7.20 12.25
CA GLY A 237 -33.28 5.76 11.97
C GLY A 237 -34.22 5.34 10.83
N ARG A 238 -34.84 6.28 10.10
CA ARG A 238 -35.62 5.99 8.88
C ARG A 238 -35.03 6.64 7.62
N GLY A 239 -33.76 7.03 7.67
CA GLY A 239 -33.05 7.61 6.55
C GLY A 239 -33.12 6.74 5.29
N LYS A 240 -33.15 7.39 4.12
CA LYS A 240 -33.04 6.76 2.81
C LYS A 240 -31.83 5.85 2.81
N GLY A 241 -32.08 4.58 2.55
CA GLY A 241 -30.99 3.65 2.25
C GLY A 241 -30.23 4.15 1.02
N PHE A 242 -28.98 3.72 0.88
CA PHE A 242 -28.06 4.08 -0.21
C PHE A 242 -28.71 4.25 -1.60
N LYS A 243 -29.61 3.34 -1.99
CA LYS A 243 -30.35 3.45 -3.25
C LYS A 243 -31.15 4.76 -3.38
N GLY A 244 -31.89 5.13 -2.32
CA GLY A 244 -32.67 6.37 -2.31
C GLY A 244 -31.81 7.63 -2.30
N LEU A 245 -30.61 7.57 -1.70
CA LEU A 245 -29.65 8.68 -1.77
C LEU A 245 -29.08 8.87 -3.19
N ILE A 246 -28.86 7.78 -3.93
CA ILE A 246 -28.47 7.86 -5.34
C ILE A 246 -29.58 8.53 -6.17
N GLU A 247 -30.84 8.14 -5.95
CA GLU A 247 -31.99 8.72 -6.66
C GLU A 247 -32.10 10.23 -6.38
N GLU A 248 -31.94 10.65 -5.11
CA GLU A 248 -31.94 12.06 -4.72
C GLU A 248 -30.85 12.88 -5.43
N ILE A 249 -29.61 12.39 -5.48
CA ILE A 249 -28.54 13.16 -6.11
C ILE A 249 -28.64 13.17 -7.64
N GLU A 250 -29.19 12.12 -8.25
CA GLU A 250 -29.49 12.10 -9.69
C GLU A 250 -30.51 13.16 -10.08
N GLU A 251 -31.52 13.42 -9.25
CA GLU A 251 -32.54 14.44 -9.49
C GLU A 251 -31.97 15.87 -9.50
N THR A 252 -30.88 16.12 -8.78
CA THR A 252 -30.19 17.43 -8.79
C THR A 252 -29.46 17.73 -10.10
N GLY A 253 -29.11 16.68 -10.87
CA GLY A 253 -28.28 16.80 -12.09
C GLY A 253 -26.83 17.24 -11.84
N LYS A 254 -26.38 17.33 -10.57
CA LYS A 254 -25.00 17.74 -10.23
C LYS A 254 -23.98 16.67 -10.58
N VAL A 255 -24.34 15.39 -10.40
CA VAL A 255 -23.45 14.25 -10.68
C VAL A 255 -23.59 13.77 -12.13
N LYS A 256 -22.48 13.30 -12.72
CA LYS A 256 -22.49 12.73 -14.07
C LYS A 256 -23.19 11.37 -14.08
N GLN A 257 -23.81 11.04 -15.22
CA GLN A 257 -24.43 9.73 -15.43
C GLN A 257 -23.47 8.56 -15.14
N THR A 258 -22.19 8.68 -15.52
CA THR A 258 -21.16 7.67 -15.26
C THR A 258 -20.93 7.45 -13.76
N THR A 259 -20.99 8.52 -12.96
CA THR A 259 -20.83 8.47 -11.51
C THR A 259 -22.04 7.81 -10.88
N SER A 260 -23.26 8.18 -11.31
CA SER A 260 -24.51 7.56 -10.88
C SER A 260 -24.56 6.05 -11.18
N GLU A 261 -24.17 5.64 -12.39
CA GLU A 261 -24.09 4.22 -12.77
C GLU A 261 -23.09 3.46 -11.88
N ALA A 262 -21.93 4.06 -11.59
CA ALA A 262 -20.94 3.47 -10.70
C ALA A 262 -21.46 3.30 -9.26
N LEU A 263 -22.23 4.26 -8.74
CA LEU A 263 -22.86 4.16 -7.43
C LEU A 263 -23.95 3.08 -7.39
N ARG A 264 -24.77 2.94 -8.45
CA ARG A 264 -25.76 1.86 -8.58
C ARG A 264 -25.11 0.48 -8.63
N GLN A 265 -24.01 0.34 -9.36
CA GLN A 265 -23.22 -0.88 -9.39
C GLN A 265 -22.69 -1.20 -7.98
N MET A 266 -22.12 -0.22 -7.29
CA MET A 266 -21.61 -0.38 -5.93
C MET A 266 -22.71 -0.80 -4.94
N ASN A 267 -23.92 -0.26 -5.05
CA ASN A 267 -25.06 -0.69 -4.23
C ASN A 267 -25.36 -2.19 -4.42
N THR A 268 -25.28 -2.66 -5.67
CA THR A 268 -25.49 -4.07 -6.01
C THR A 268 -24.37 -4.95 -5.44
N GLU A 269 -23.12 -4.52 -5.58
CA GLU A 269 -21.94 -5.17 -5.00
C GLU A 269 -22.04 -5.24 -3.47
N ARG A 270 -22.43 -4.14 -2.80
CA ARG A 270 -22.63 -4.06 -1.35
C ARG A 270 -23.67 -5.06 -0.84
N VAL A 271 -24.84 -5.12 -1.50
CA VAL A 271 -25.90 -6.07 -1.15
C VAL A 271 -25.38 -7.50 -1.31
N TRP A 272 -24.68 -7.79 -2.42
CA TRP A 272 -24.07 -9.09 -2.63
C TRP A 272 -23.04 -9.44 -1.54
N MET A 273 -22.16 -8.52 -1.17
CA MET A 273 -21.15 -8.69 -0.11
C MET A 273 -21.74 -8.90 1.28
N ALA A 274 -22.87 -8.24 1.59
CA ALA A 274 -23.58 -8.42 2.86
C ALA A 274 -24.22 -9.81 2.98
N HIS A 275 -24.66 -10.39 1.86
CA HIS A 275 -25.26 -11.72 1.81
C HIS A 275 -24.23 -12.87 1.71
N HIS A 276 -23.02 -12.62 1.21
CA HIS A 276 -21.95 -13.62 1.11
C HIS A 276 -20.95 -13.48 2.28
N LYS A 277 -21.14 -14.30 3.31
CA LYS A 277 -20.22 -14.40 4.46
C LYS A 277 -18.82 -14.91 4.11
N GLU A 278 -18.63 -15.49 2.92
CA GLU A 278 -17.43 -16.28 2.57
C GLU A 278 -16.60 -15.73 1.40
N GLY A 279 -16.96 -14.56 0.84
CA GLY A 279 -16.13 -13.92 -0.19
C GLY A 279 -14.92 -13.20 0.42
N GLU A 280 -13.70 -13.57 0.03
CA GLU A 280 -12.55 -12.68 0.17
C GLU A 280 -12.80 -11.42 -0.66
N VAL A 281 -12.81 -10.28 0.01
CA VAL A 281 -12.93 -8.98 -0.66
C VAL A 281 -11.52 -8.52 -0.98
N SER A 282 -11.25 -8.21 -2.25
CA SER A 282 -9.90 -7.85 -2.69
C SER A 282 -9.57 -6.38 -2.40
N GLU A 283 -8.28 -6.08 -2.25
CA GLU A 283 -7.78 -4.70 -2.11
C GLU A 283 -8.14 -3.81 -3.31
N ILE A 284 -8.23 -4.41 -4.51
CA ILE A 284 -8.67 -3.74 -5.74
C ILE A 284 -10.06 -3.13 -5.55
N GLU A 285 -10.93 -3.81 -4.82
CA GLU A 285 -12.29 -3.34 -4.58
C GLU A 285 -12.30 -2.11 -3.66
N VAL A 286 -11.47 -2.08 -2.62
CA VAL A 286 -11.36 -0.89 -1.76
C VAL A 286 -10.85 0.31 -2.54
N ARG A 287 -9.85 0.11 -3.40
CA ARG A 287 -9.30 1.19 -4.24
C ARG A 287 -10.34 1.74 -5.20
N ARG A 288 -11.20 0.89 -5.77
CA ARG A 288 -12.34 1.33 -6.60
C ARG A 288 -13.35 2.15 -5.82
N VAL A 289 -13.72 1.70 -4.62
CA VAL A 289 -14.65 2.44 -3.76
C VAL A 289 -14.06 3.79 -3.35
N LYS A 290 -12.77 3.84 -2.98
CA LYS A 290 -12.05 5.08 -2.70
C LYS A 290 -12.07 6.04 -3.89
N GLN A 291 -11.77 5.55 -5.09
CA GLN A 291 -11.80 6.36 -6.30
C GLN A 291 -13.19 6.90 -6.61
N ARG A 292 -14.24 6.06 -6.47
CA ARG A 292 -15.64 6.48 -6.62
C ARG A 292 -16.01 7.57 -5.61
N PHE A 293 -15.55 7.46 -4.37
CA PHE A 293 -15.76 8.47 -3.34
C PHE A 293 -15.08 9.80 -3.68
N SER A 294 -13.82 9.78 -4.10
CA SER A 294 -13.10 11.00 -4.52
C SER A 294 -13.77 11.68 -5.71
N ILE A 295 -14.15 10.94 -6.76
CA ILE A 295 -14.86 11.49 -7.93
C ILE A 295 -16.20 12.13 -7.51
N LEU A 296 -16.96 11.46 -6.64
CA LEU A 296 -18.21 12.01 -6.16
C LEU A 296 -17.99 13.32 -5.41
N LEU A 297 -16.99 13.39 -4.52
CA LEU A 297 -16.69 14.60 -3.77
C LEU A 297 -16.29 15.78 -4.68
N GLU A 298 -15.47 15.52 -5.69
CA GLU A 298 -15.15 16.51 -6.73
C GLU A 298 -16.42 16.97 -7.43
N GLU A 299 -17.30 16.05 -7.84
CA GLU A 299 -18.54 16.40 -8.51
C GLU A 299 -19.53 17.14 -7.62
N LEU A 300 -19.51 16.97 -6.30
CA LEU A 300 -20.46 17.64 -5.41
C LEU A 300 -19.98 19.02 -4.95
N PHE A 301 -18.68 19.20 -4.72
CA PHE A 301 -18.16 20.35 -3.97
C PHE A 301 -17.16 21.22 -4.75
N LEU A 302 -16.72 20.79 -5.93
CA LEU A 302 -15.86 21.55 -6.85
C LEU A 302 -16.61 21.92 -8.15
#